data_AF-A0A401FMZ8-F1
#
_entry.id   AF-A0A401FMZ8-F1
#
_cell.length_a   1.000
_cell.length_b   1.000
_cell.length_c   1.000
_cell.angle_alpha   90.00
_cell.angle_beta   90.00
_cell.angle_gamma   90.00
#
_symmetry.space_group_name_H-M   'P 1'
#
loop_
_entity.id
_entity.type
_entity.pdbx_description
1 polymer ?
#
loop_
_entity_poly.entity_id
_entity_poly.type
_entity_poly.pdbx_seq_one_letter_code
_entity_poly.pdbx_strand_id
1 'polypeptide(L)'
;MKETDAQLADEKARMVKENYDKAAAEADENAKNLIIEAIQQSSADVVSETTVTVVNLPNEDMKGRIIGREGRNIRTFETLTGVDLIIDDTPEAVVLSGFDPIRREVAKMTLEKLIKDGRIHPARIEEMVDKSRKELEQRIQEIGEEALFELGIHSMGPDMIKLVGQLNFKIVNGQNLLSHSIEVARLTGALASELGEDVTLAKRAGLLHDIGKATDSGVEGSHVDVGVDLAKKYHESAVVIDSIAAYHEGNQPEFIISELVAVAEKIAISRPGAYSDSLESFVHRLDSLEKITDSFEEVKKSYAIQAGREIRVIAKPNEVSDAQAIALSRNIKQKIESEMKYPGHIKVTVIREVRSVEYAK
;
A
#
# COMPACT_ATOMS: atom_id res chain seq x y z
N MET A 1 -53.37 -35.38 39.41
CA MET A 1 -52.44 -36.00 38.44
C MET A 1 -52.65 -35.40 37.06
N LYS A 2 -53.63 -35.82 36.25
CA LYS A 2 -53.82 -35.24 34.89
C LYS A 2 -53.98 -33.71 34.83
N GLU A 3 -54.71 -33.13 35.77
CA GLU A 3 -54.95 -31.67 35.82
C GLU A 3 -53.69 -30.91 36.29
N THR A 4 -52.94 -31.52 37.22
CA THR A 4 -51.64 -31.04 37.70
C THR A 4 -50.57 -31.11 36.60
N ASP A 5 -50.57 -32.18 35.81
CA ASP A 5 -49.67 -32.39 34.68
C ASP A 5 -49.96 -31.39 33.55
N ALA A 6 -51.23 -31.08 33.29
CA ALA A 6 -51.64 -30.05 32.33
C ALA A 6 -51.23 -28.63 32.77
N GLN A 7 -51.40 -28.28 34.05
CA GLN A 7 -50.94 -27.00 34.59
C GLN A 7 -49.42 -26.85 34.52
N LEU A 8 -48.67 -27.91 34.86
CA LEU A 8 -47.21 -27.93 34.74
C LEU A 8 -46.74 -27.81 33.28
N ALA A 9 -47.47 -28.38 32.33
CA ALA A 9 -47.16 -28.25 30.91
C ALA A 9 -47.36 -26.81 30.40
N ASP A 10 -48.45 -26.15 30.82
CA ASP A 10 -48.77 -24.78 30.43
C ASP A 10 -47.78 -23.77 31.07
N GLU A 11 -47.43 -23.98 32.34
CA GLU A 11 -46.41 -23.18 33.03
C GLU A 11 -45.02 -23.31 32.39
N LYS A 12 -44.62 -24.54 32.02
CA LYS A 12 -43.37 -24.77 31.27
C LYS A 12 -43.39 -24.09 29.90
N ALA A 13 -44.50 -24.17 29.17
CA ALA A 13 -44.62 -23.53 27.87
C ALA A 13 -44.51 -22.00 27.98
N ARG A 14 -45.14 -21.40 29.01
CA ARG A 14 -45.03 -19.97 29.28
C ARG A 14 -43.61 -19.56 29.66
N MET A 15 -42.95 -20.31 30.56
CA MET A 15 -41.55 -20.05 30.93
C MET A 15 -40.61 -20.17 29.73
N VAL A 16 -40.79 -21.17 28.87
CA VAL A 16 -39.98 -21.32 27.64
C VAL A 16 -40.18 -20.12 26.72
N LYS A 17 -41.43 -19.69 26.52
CA LYS A 17 -41.73 -18.51 25.69
C LYS A 17 -41.14 -17.22 26.27
N GLU A 18 -41.33 -16.97 27.57
CA GLU A 18 -40.76 -15.80 28.25
C GLU A 18 -39.23 -15.78 28.16
N ASN A 19 -38.58 -16.94 28.30
CA ASN A 19 -37.13 -17.04 28.15
C ASN A 19 -36.68 -16.79 26.70
N TYR A 20 -37.43 -17.27 25.69
CA TYR A 20 -37.16 -16.98 24.29
C TYR A 20 -37.33 -15.50 23.96
N ASP A 21 -38.42 -14.89 24.42
CA ASP A 21 -38.70 -13.46 24.21
C ASP A 21 -37.63 -12.59 24.89
N LYS A 22 -37.19 -12.97 26.10
CA LYS A 22 -36.12 -12.30 26.82
C LYS A 22 -34.76 -12.46 26.13
N ALA A 23 -34.42 -13.68 25.69
CA ALA A 23 -33.19 -13.92 24.94
C ALA A 23 -33.16 -13.12 23.63
N ALA A 24 -34.28 -13.05 22.92
CA ALA A 24 -34.40 -12.25 21.71
C ALA A 24 -34.27 -10.75 21.97
N ALA A 25 -34.81 -10.26 23.10
CA ALA A 25 -34.70 -8.86 23.50
C ALA A 25 -33.27 -8.48 23.91
N GLU A 26 -32.54 -9.37 24.60
CA GLU A 26 -31.16 -9.14 25.05
C GLU A 26 -30.13 -9.36 23.94
N ALA A 27 -30.45 -10.15 22.91
CA ALA A 27 -29.52 -10.49 21.83
C ALA A 27 -28.99 -9.26 21.07
N ASP A 28 -29.84 -8.28 20.77
CA ASP A 28 -29.44 -7.07 20.03
C ASP A 28 -28.50 -6.19 20.87
N GLU A 29 -28.74 -6.10 22.18
CA GLU A 29 -27.87 -5.35 23.10
C GLU A 29 -26.52 -6.06 23.28
N ASN A 30 -26.54 -7.38 23.47
CA ASN A 30 -25.32 -8.18 23.60
C ASN A 30 -24.47 -8.11 22.32
N ALA A 31 -25.09 -8.22 21.14
CA ALA A 31 -24.38 -8.09 19.86
C ALA A 31 -23.71 -6.72 19.70
N LYS A 32 -24.39 -5.64 20.08
CA LYS A 32 -23.81 -4.29 20.06
C LYS A 32 -22.63 -4.17 21.04
N ASN A 33 -22.75 -4.72 22.24
CA ASN A 33 -21.67 -4.71 23.22
C ASN A 33 -20.43 -5.47 22.71
N LEU A 34 -20.62 -6.64 22.08
CA LEU A 34 -19.53 -7.40 21.46
C LEU A 34 -18.82 -6.60 20.35
N ILE A 35 -19.58 -5.91 19.50
CA ILE A 35 -19.00 -5.03 18.46
C ILE A 35 -18.19 -3.90 19.10
N ILE A 36 -18.72 -3.27 20.17
CA ILE A 36 -18.02 -2.19 20.88
C ILE A 36 -16.71 -2.71 21.50
N GLU A 37 -16.74 -3.87 22.16
CA GLU A 37 -15.56 -4.49 22.75
C GLU A 37 -14.50 -4.85 21.69
N ALA A 38 -14.93 -5.41 20.55
CA ALA A 38 -14.05 -5.70 19.43
C ALA A 38 -13.39 -4.43 18.88
N ILE A 39 -14.16 -3.34 18.70
CA ILE A 39 -13.62 -2.04 18.26
C ILE A 39 -12.62 -1.47 19.27
N GLN A 40 -12.91 -1.57 20.57
CA GLN A 40 -12.03 -1.05 21.63
C GLN A 40 -10.70 -1.79 21.72
N GLN A 41 -10.65 -3.07 21.37
CA GLN A 41 -9.40 -3.84 21.27
C GLN A 41 -8.55 -3.45 20.05
N SER A 42 -9.13 -2.69 19.12
CA SER A 42 -8.50 -2.27 17.89
C SER A 42 -7.77 -0.93 18.07
N SER A 43 -6.54 -0.98 18.56
CA SER A 43 -5.65 0.18 18.63
C SER A 43 -4.84 0.30 17.34
N ALA A 44 -5.18 1.27 16.48
CA ALA A 44 -4.35 1.62 15.34
C ALA A 44 -4.24 3.16 15.22
N ASP A 45 -3.02 3.67 15.40
CA ASP A 45 -2.66 5.03 15.00
C ASP A 45 -2.57 5.07 13.47
N VAL A 46 -3.46 5.82 12.81
CA VAL A 46 -3.44 5.93 11.34
C VAL A 46 -2.34 6.92 10.95
N VAL A 47 -1.21 6.39 10.46
CA VAL A 47 -0.16 7.19 9.82
C VAL A 47 -0.45 7.27 8.33
N SER A 48 -0.76 8.47 7.85
CA SER A 48 -0.81 8.75 6.41
C SER A 48 0.60 9.09 5.93
N GLU A 49 1.26 8.16 5.24
CA GLU A 49 2.50 8.47 4.53
C GLU A 49 2.21 8.90 3.08
N THR A 50 3.03 9.83 2.57
CA THR A 50 2.85 10.45 1.25
C THR A 50 3.68 9.75 0.17
N THR A 51 3.31 9.94 -1.09
CA THR A 51 4.03 9.41 -2.27
C THR A 51 5.43 10.00 -2.47
N VAL A 52 5.82 10.95 -1.63
CA VAL A 52 7.12 11.61 -1.65
C VAL A 52 7.81 11.38 -0.32
N THR A 53 9.11 11.11 -0.38
CA THR A 53 9.94 11.00 0.82
C THR A 53 10.93 12.15 0.82
N VAL A 54 10.84 13.02 1.82
CA VAL A 54 11.77 14.14 2.01
C VAL A 54 12.96 13.64 2.82
N VAL A 55 14.17 13.86 2.31
CA VAL A 55 15.42 13.57 3.02
C VAL A 55 16.13 14.89 3.29
N ASN A 56 16.40 15.15 4.57
CA ASN A 56 17.12 16.33 5.02
C ASN A 56 18.63 16.15 4.81
N LEU A 57 19.27 17.17 4.27
CA LEU A 57 20.70 17.25 4.04
C LEU A 57 21.37 18.06 5.15
N PRO A 58 22.62 17.74 5.52
CA PRO A 58 23.34 18.46 6.56
C PRO A 58 23.85 19.84 6.11
N ASN A 59 23.94 20.10 4.80
CA ASN A 59 24.39 21.35 4.19
C ASN A 59 24.25 21.29 2.65
N GLU A 60 24.41 22.45 2.00
CA GLU A 60 24.39 22.60 0.54
C GLU A 60 25.58 21.93 -0.19
N ASP A 61 26.73 21.74 0.47
CA ASP A 61 27.86 20.99 -0.14
C ASP A 61 27.46 19.54 -0.42
N MET A 62 26.69 18.93 0.49
CA MET A 62 26.15 17.60 0.30
C MET A 62 25.21 17.53 -0.90
N LYS A 63 24.36 18.54 -1.11
CA LYS A 63 23.48 18.66 -2.28
C LYS A 63 24.30 18.65 -3.57
N GLY A 64 25.41 19.42 -3.60
CA GLY A 64 26.36 19.43 -4.72
C GLY A 64 27.02 18.07 -4.98
N ARG A 65 27.38 17.32 -3.93
CA ARG A 65 27.95 15.96 -4.05
C ARG A 65 26.94 14.95 -4.55
N ILE A 66 25.67 15.05 -4.13
CA ILE A 66 24.58 14.19 -4.59
C ILE A 66 24.34 14.38 -6.09
N ILE A 67 24.36 15.62 -6.58
CA ILE A 67 24.29 15.92 -8.02
C ILE A 67 25.52 15.34 -8.73
N GLY A 68 26.71 15.66 -8.21
CA GLY A 68 27.99 15.32 -8.84
C GLY A 68 28.25 16.16 -10.11
N ARG A 69 29.47 16.05 -10.66
CA ARG A 69 29.82 16.75 -11.91
C ARG A 69 28.89 16.29 -13.03
N GLU A 70 28.26 17.24 -13.73
CA GLU A 70 27.31 16.98 -14.84
C GLU A 70 26.12 16.07 -14.47
N GLY A 71 25.75 16.01 -13.19
CA GLY A 71 24.67 15.14 -12.73
C GLY A 71 25.04 13.65 -12.75
N ARG A 72 26.33 13.29 -12.79
CA ARG A 72 26.77 11.88 -12.86
C ARG A 72 26.28 11.05 -11.67
N ASN A 73 26.33 11.61 -10.47
CA ASN A 73 26.01 10.88 -9.25
C ASN A 73 24.50 10.65 -9.13
N ILE A 74 23.71 11.71 -9.32
CA ILE A 74 22.25 11.62 -9.31
C ILE A 74 21.73 10.62 -10.35
N ARG A 75 22.23 10.66 -11.59
CA ARG A 75 21.85 9.70 -12.64
C ARG A 75 22.21 8.26 -12.28
N THR A 76 23.38 8.05 -11.67
CA THR A 76 23.81 6.72 -11.22
C THR A 76 22.88 6.20 -10.13
N PHE A 77 22.57 7.05 -9.15
CA PHE A 77 21.62 6.74 -8.09
C PHE A 77 20.24 6.38 -8.63
N GLU A 78 19.66 7.24 -9.48
CA GLU A 78 18.33 7.03 -10.08
C GLU A 78 18.27 5.76 -10.92
N THR A 79 19.33 5.46 -11.68
CA THR A 79 19.40 4.25 -12.50
C THR A 79 19.47 2.99 -11.64
N LEU A 80 20.21 3.02 -10.54
CA LEU A 80 20.40 1.86 -9.67
C LEU A 80 19.19 1.61 -8.76
N THR A 81 18.56 2.67 -8.25
CA THR A 81 17.40 2.57 -7.35
C THR A 81 16.08 2.46 -8.12
N GLY A 82 16.02 3.03 -9.33
CA GLY A 82 14.77 3.19 -10.09
C GLY A 82 13.84 4.25 -9.51
N VAL A 83 14.38 5.19 -8.72
CA VAL A 83 13.65 6.28 -8.05
C VAL A 83 14.27 7.61 -8.46
N ASP A 84 13.44 8.58 -8.83
CA ASP A 84 13.89 9.89 -9.25
C ASP A 84 14.21 10.75 -8.03
N LEU A 85 15.32 11.49 -8.09
CA LEU A 85 15.76 12.37 -7.02
C LEU A 85 15.54 13.82 -7.46
N ILE A 86 14.54 14.46 -6.87
CA ILE A 86 14.15 15.82 -7.20
C ILE A 86 14.92 16.78 -6.31
N ILE A 87 15.66 17.67 -6.96
CA ILE A 87 16.42 18.74 -6.34
C ILE A 87 15.78 20.05 -6.80
N ASP A 88 15.20 20.79 -5.86
CA ASP A 88 14.58 22.10 -6.11
C ASP A 88 15.27 23.20 -5.28
N ASP A 89 14.67 24.38 -5.23
CA ASP A 89 15.17 25.54 -4.49
C ASP A 89 14.98 25.41 -2.97
N THR A 90 14.45 24.28 -2.48
CA THR A 90 14.34 24.02 -1.04
C THR A 90 15.75 23.85 -0.46
N PRO A 91 16.15 24.68 0.52
CA PRO A 91 17.44 24.56 1.18
C PRO A 91 17.54 23.23 1.93
N GLU A 92 18.72 22.60 1.89
CA GLU A 92 19.05 21.46 2.76
C GLU A 92 18.07 20.27 2.67
N ALA A 93 17.35 20.10 1.56
CA ALA A 93 16.43 18.99 1.36
C ALA A 93 16.46 18.47 -0.07
N VAL A 94 16.19 17.17 -0.22
CA VAL A 94 15.93 16.52 -1.51
C VAL A 94 14.71 15.62 -1.39
N VAL A 95 13.99 15.50 -2.50
CA VAL A 95 12.74 14.74 -2.54
C VAL A 95 12.94 13.50 -3.39
N LEU A 96 12.64 12.33 -2.82
CA LEU A 96 12.60 11.07 -3.54
C LEU A 96 11.19 10.84 -4.10
N SER A 97 11.11 10.61 -5.40
CA SER A 97 9.86 10.40 -6.13
C SER A 97 9.90 9.07 -6.86
N GLY A 98 8.91 8.21 -6.60
CA GLY A 98 8.80 6.91 -7.25
C GLY A 98 7.58 6.13 -6.76
N PHE A 99 6.95 5.39 -7.67
CA PHE A 99 5.70 4.68 -7.39
C PHE A 99 5.89 3.44 -6.52
N ASP A 100 6.99 2.72 -6.71
CA ASP A 100 7.32 1.53 -5.94
C ASP A 100 7.84 1.95 -4.55
N PRO A 101 7.11 1.68 -3.46
CA PRO A 101 7.49 2.09 -2.12
C PRO A 101 8.72 1.35 -1.59
N ILE A 102 8.94 0.10 -2.03
CA ILE A 102 10.13 -0.68 -1.65
C ILE A 102 11.37 -0.03 -2.28
N ARG A 103 11.31 0.31 -3.57
CA ARG A 103 12.41 1.05 -4.21
C ARG A 103 12.65 2.40 -3.56
N ARG A 104 11.58 3.11 -3.17
CA ARG A 104 11.68 4.40 -2.48
C ARG A 104 12.38 4.27 -1.13
N GLU A 105 12.08 3.23 -0.37
CA GLU A 105 12.75 2.96 0.90
C GLU A 105 14.23 2.56 0.69
N VAL A 106 14.53 1.73 -0.31
CA VAL A 106 15.94 1.44 -0.69
C VAL A 106 16.67 2.74 -1.03
N ALA A 107 16.06 3.63 -1.81
CA ALA A 107 16.65 4.91 -2.19
C ALA A 107 16.90 5.80 -0.95
N LYS A 108 15.92 5.91 -0.05
CA LYS A 108 16.03 6.66 1.21
C LYS A 108 17.20 6.14 2.06
N MET A 109 17.21 4.84 2.37
CA MET A 109 18.27 4.21 3.16
C MET A 109 19.65 4.38 2.51
N THR A 110 19.72 4.27 1.18
CA THR A 110 20.96 4.46 0.42
C THR A 110 21.46 5.89 0.58
N LEU A 111 20.57 6.87 0.42
CA LEU A 111 20.92 8.28 0.49
C LEU A 111 21.38 8.67 1.91
N GLU A 112 20.68 8.23 2.95
CA GLU A 112 21.07 8.44 4.35
C GLU A 112 22.47 7.87 4.65
N LYS A 113 22.78 6.67 4.13
CA LYS A 113 24.12 6.06 4.27
C LYS A 113 25.19 6.85 3.53
N LEU A 114 24.91 7.30 2.30
CA LEU A 114 25.82 8.12 1.51
C LEU A 114 26.11 9.46 2.19
N ILE A 115 25.09 10.10 2.77
CA ILE A 115 25.22 11.33 3.55
C ILE A 115 26.11 11.10 4.78
N LYS A 116 25.87 10.01 5.51
CA LYS A 116 26.65 9.64 6.70
C LYS A 116 28.12 9.33 6.38
N ASP A 117 28.40 8.74 5.23
CA ASP A 117 29.76 8.46 4.75
C ASP A 117 30.46 9.72 4.19
N GLY A 118 29.70 10.63 3.59
CA GLY A 118 30.20 11.87 2.99
C GLY A 118 30.91 11.71 1.65
N ARG A 119 31.08 10.48 1.16
CA ARG A 119 31.66 10.15 -0.15
C ARG A 119 30.58 9.69 -1.11
N ILE A 120 30.40 10.45 -2.19
CA ILE A 120 29.38 10.17 -3.20
C ILE A 120 30.05 10.11 -4.58
N HIS A 121 30.21 8.89 -5.08
CA HIS A 121 30.71 8.58 -6.43
C HIS A 121 30.11 7.25 -6.89
N PRO A 122 30.07 6.94 -8.21
CA PRO A 122 29.30 5.82 -8.74
C PRO A 122 29.53 4.47 -8.05
N ALA A 123 30.79 4.05 -7.87
CA ALA A 123 31.10 2.77 -7.21
C ALA A 123 30.59 2.71 -5.76
N ARG A 124 30.57 3.84 -5.05
CA ARG A 124 30.06 3.88 -3.67
C ARG A 124 28.54 3.88 -3.63
N ILE A 125 27.90 4.55 -4.60
CA ILE A 125 26.45 4.51 -4.76
C ILE A 125 26.00 3.06 -4.97
N GLU A 126 26.64 2.35 -5.90
CA GLU A 126 26.37 0.93 -6.18
C GLU A 126 26.51 0.06 -4.92
N GLU A 127 27.63 0.18 -4.20
CA GLU A 127 27.84 -0.55 -2.94
C GLU A 127 26.76 -0.24 -1.89
N MET A 128 26.38 1.04 -1.72
CA MET A 128 25.37 1.44 -0.74
C MET A 128 23.96 1.00 -1.15
N VAL A 129 23.64 0.97 -2.44
CA VAL A 129 22.36 0.44 -2.95
C VAL A 129 22.26 -1.04 -2.64
N ASP A 130 23.27 -1.84 -2.96
CA ASP A 130 23.26 -3.28 -2.69
C ASP A 130 23.19 -3.60 -1.20
N LYS A 131 23.91 -2.83 -0.38
CA LYS A 131 23.81 -2.94 1.08
C LYS A 131 22.40 -2.59 1.58
N SER A 132 21.79 -1.53 1.06
CA SER A 132 20.43 -1.12 1.46
C SER A 132 19.37 -2.11 1.02
N ARG A 133 19.51 -2.74 -0.16
CA ARG A 133 18.63 -3.83 -0.60
C ARG A 133 18.66 -4.99 0.38
N LYS A 134 19.86 -5.49 0.73
CA LYS A 134 20.00 -6.62 1.66
C LYS A 134 19.44 -6.32 3.06
N GLU A 135 19.74 -5.14 3.59
CA GLU A 135 19.20 -4.71 4.89
C GLU A 135 17.67 -4.56 4.84
N LEU A 136 17.11 -4.01 3.77
CA LEU A 136 15.67 -3.89 3.63
C LEU A 136 14.99 -5.26 3.50
N GLU A 137 15.57 -6.20 2.77
CA GLU A 137 15.04 -7.57 2.69
C GLU A 137 15.00 -8.26 4.05
N GLN A 138 16.06 -8.10 4.86
CA GLN A 138 16.07 -8.61 6.23
C GLN A 138 15.00 -7.92 7.08
N ARG A 139 14.87 -6.60 6.98
CA ARG A 139 13.87 -5.84 7.71
C ARG A 139 12.44 -6.23 7.34
N ILE A 140 12.16 -6.48 6.05
CA ILE A 140 10.87 -6.99 5.59
C ILE A 140 10.54 -8.33 6.27
N GLN A 141 11.52 -9.24 6.34
CA GLN A 141 11.35 -10.52 7.01
C GLN A 141 11.04 -10.32 8.51
N GLU A 142 11.82 -9.49 9.19
CA GLU A 142 11.64 -9.17 10.62
C GLU A 142 10.25 -8.58 10.91
N ILE A 143 9.78 -7.63 10.10
CA ILE A 143 8.44 -7.03 10.22
C ILE A 143 7.34 -8.11 10.07
N GLY A 144 7.49 -9.02 9.11
CA GLY A 144 6.55 -10.14 8.95
C GLY A 144 6.53 -11.05 10.17
N GLU A 145 7.70 -11.38 10.72
CA GLU A 145 7.83 -12.21 11.93
C GLU A 145 7.21 -11.54 13.16
N GLU A 146 7.41 -10.22 13.32
CA GLU A 146 6.79 -9.42 14.38
C GLU A 146 5.25 -9.44 14.28
N ALA A 147 4.69 -9.24 13.08
CA ALA A 147 3.25 -9.28 12.86
C ALA A 147 2.64 -10.66 13.21
N LEU A 148 3.33 -11.74 12.83
CA LEU A 148 2.93 -13.11 13.16
C LEU A 148 3.00 -13.37 14.67
N PHE A 149 4.08 -12.91 15.32
CA PHE A 149 4.27 -13.05 16.76
C PHE A 149 3.18 -12.31 17.54
N GLU A 150 2.87 -11.07 17.15
CA GLU A 150 1.82 -10.24 17.74
C GLU A 150 0.43 -10.88 17.65
N LEU A 151 0.15 -11.56 16.53
CA LEU A 151 -1.12 -12.26 16.31
C LEU A 151 -1.16 -13.67 16.91
N GLY A 152 -0.03 -14.22 17.35
CA GLY A 152 0.07 -15.60 17.84
C GLY A 152 0.00 -16.66 16.73
N ILE A 153 0.50 -16.33 15.53
CA ILE A 153 0.55 -17.22 14.37
C ILE A 153 1.95 -17.85 14.29
N HIS A 154 2.07 -19.15 14.58
CA HIS A 154 3.39 -19.79 14.74
C HIS A 154 3.87 -20.60 13.52
N SER A 155 3.04 -20.82 12.50
CA SER A 155 3.37 -21.73 11.39
C SER A 155 3.12 -21.07 10.04
N MET A 156 4.13 -20.40 9.48
CA MET A 156 4.07 -19.81 8.15
C MET A 156 5.43 -19.96 7.45
N GLY A 157 5.41 -20.24 6.14
CA GLY A 157 6.63 -20.39 5.36
C GLY A 157 7.38 -19.05 5.20
N PRO A 158 8.72 -19.03 5.13
CA PRO A 158 9.51 -17.81 5.01
C PRO A 158 9.08 -16.89 3.85
N ASP A 159 8.75 -17.46 2.70
CA ASP A 159 8.31 -16.67 1.54
C ASP A 159 6.98 -15.96 1.79
N MET A 160 6.04 -16.58 2.53
CA MET A 160 4.77 -15.94 2.89
C MET A 160 4.99 -14.87 3.97
N ILE A 161 5.89 -15.12 4.94
CA ILE A 161 6.28 -14.11 5.94
C ILE A 161 6.85 -12.87 5.25
N LYS A 162 7.69 -13.06 4.22
CA LYS A 162 8.23 -11.95 3.42
C LYS A 162 7.12 -11.16 2.72
N LEU A 163 6.09 -11.84 2.17
CA LEU A 163 4.93 -11.16 1.56
C LEU A 163 4.13 -10.36 2.60
N VAL A 164 3.92 -10.90 3.80
CA VAL A 164 3.28 -10.17 4.91
C VAL A 164 4.09 -8.92 5.26
N GLY A 165 5.41 -9.05 5.40
CA GLY A 165 6.29 -7.91 5.68
C GLY A 165 6.28 -6.83 4.58
N GLN A 166 6.05 -7.21 3.32
CA GLN A 166 5.94 -6.26 2.21
C GLN A 166 4.70 -5.37 2.31
N LEU A 167 3.62 -5.83 2.94
CA LEU A 167 2.41 -5.03 3.18
C LEU A 167 2.73 -3.75 3.98
N ASN A 168 3.78 -3.76 4.81
CA ASN A 168 4.20 -2.60 5.60
C ASN A 168 4.64 -1.41 4.75
N PHE A 169 5.01 -1.65 3.49
CA PHE A 169 5.44 -0.59 2.58
C PHE A 169 4.32 -0.20 1.61
N LYS A 170 3.18 -0.90 1.62
CA LYS A 170 2.05 -0.61 0.74
C LYS A 170 1.06 0.29 1.48
N ILE A 171 0.62 1.33 0.77
CA ILE A 171 -0.43 2.23 1.24
C ILE A 171 -1.61 2.09 0.30
N VAL A 172 -2.77 1.79 0.86
CA VAL A 172 -4.03 1.67 0.13
C VAL A 172 -5.04 2.55 0.86
N ASN A 173 -5.76 3.40 0.13
CA ASN A 173 -6.77 4.31 0.68
C ASN A 173 -6.26 5.23 1.81
N GLY A 174 -4.95 5.51 1.84
CA GLY A 174 -4.30 6.34 2.86
C GLY A 174 -3.90 5.60 4.13
N GLN A 175 -4.04 4.26 4.17
CA GLN A 175 -3.67 3.42 5.30
C GLN A 175 -2.50 2.50 4.96
N ASN A 176 -1.66 2.24 5.97
CA ASN A 176 -0.66 1.20 5.88
C ASN A 176 -1.35 -0.18 5.80
N LEU A 177 -1.02 -0.96 4.77
CA LEU A 177 -1.73 -2.20 4.50
C LEU A 177 -1.43 -3.31 5.50
N LEU A 178 -0.21 -3.36 6.08
CA LEU A 178 0.10 -4.32 7.14
C LEU A 178 -0.67 -3.98 8.42
N SER A 179 -0.66 -2.71 8.84
CA SER A 179 -1.41 -2.26 10.01
C SER A 179 -2.90 -2.56 9.88
N HIS A 180 -3.47 -2.28 8.71
CA HIS A 180 -4.85 -2.65 8.35
C HIS A 180 -5.09 -4.16 8.49
N SER A 181 -4.22 -4.99 7.89
CA SER A 181 -4.35 -6.45 7.95
C SER A 181 -4.23 -7.01 9.38
N ILE A 182 -3.37 -6.42 10.22
CA ILE A 182 -3.25 -6.78 11.65
C ILE A 182 -4.53 -6.41 12.42
N GLU A 183 -5.10 -5.24 12.14
CA GLU A 183 -6.37 -4.80 12.72
C GLU A 183 -7.52 -5.74 12.33
N VAL A 184 -7.67 -6.07 11.04
CA VAL A 184 -8.67 -7.03 10.55
C VAL A 184 -8.46 -8.40 11.20
N ALA A 185 -7.22 -8.86 11.31
CA ALA A 185 -6.89 -10.11 12.00
C ALA A 185 -7.34 -10.10 13.47
N ARG A 186 -7.08 -9.02 14.22
CA ARG A 186 -7.50 -8.87 15.62
C ARG A 186 -9.01 -8.90 15.77
N LEU A 187 -9.72 -8.11 14.97
CA LEU A 187 -11.19 -8.06 14.99
C LEU A 187 -11.78 -9.43 14.65
N THR A 188 -11.28 -10.07 13.60
CA THR A 188 -11.75 -11.41 13.18
C THR A 188 -11.50 -12.42 14.31
N GLY A 189 -10.34 -12.38 14.95
CA GLY A 189 -10.01 -13.26 16.09
C GLY A 189 -10.91 -13.04 17.30
N ALA A 190 -11.26 -11.79 17.63
CA ALA A 190 -12.17 -11.47 18.73
C ALA A 190 -13.58 -12.00 18.44
N LEU A 191 -14.11 -11.73 17.24
CA LEU A 191 -15.43 -12.22 16.83
C LEU A 191 -15.48 -13.75 16.78
N ALA A 192 -14.42 -14.40 16.29
CA ALA A 192 -14.32 -15.85 16.24
C ALA A 192 -14.37 -16.47 17.65
N SER A 193 -13.69 -15.85 18.63
CA SER A 193 -13.70 -16.31 20.02
C SER A 193 -15.11 -16.34 20.62
N GLU A 194 -15.91 -15.31 20.34
CA GLU A 194 -17.29 -15.20 20.84
C GLU A 194 -18.25 -16.19 20.17
N LEU A 195 -17.96 -16.57 18.93
CA LEU A 195 -18.76 -17.51 18.16
C LEU A 195 -18.30 -18.97 18.30
N GLY A 196 -17.22 -19.22 19.05
CA GLY A 196 -16.65 -20.55 19.25
C GLY A 196 -15.89 -21.11 18.04
N GLU A 197 -15.46 -20.24 17.12
CA GLU A 197 -14.64 -20.58 15.96
C GLU A 197 -13.13 -20.63 16.29
N ASP A 198 -12.32 -21.20 15.39
CA ASP A 198 -10.87 -21.24 15.57
C ASP A 198 -10.25 -19.84 15.46
N VAL A 199 -9.87 -19.27 16.61
CA VAL A 199 -9.29 -17.93 16.74
C VAL A 199 -7.96 -17.78 15.99
N THR A 200 -7.12 -18.82 15.97
CA THR A 200 -5.81 -18.76 15.30
C THR A 200 -5.99 -18.77 13.78
N LEU A 201 -6.89 -19.62 13.28
CA LEU A 201 -7.25 -19.65 11.87
C LEU A 201 -7.93 -18.34 11.43
N ALA A 202 -8.80 -17.79 12.26
CA ALA A 202 -9.48 -16.51 12.02
C ALA A 202 -8.50 -15.34 11.90
N LYS A 203 -7.54 -15.23 12.82
CA LYS A 203 -6.46 -14.21 12.73
C LYS A 203 -5.61 -14.39 11.47
N ARG A 204 -5.29 -15.64 11.12
CA ARG A 204 -4.54 -15.94 9.90
C ARG A 204 -5.30 -15.53 8.63
N ALA A 205 -6.59 -15.84 8.57
CA ALA A 205 -7.46 -15.45 7.46
C ALA A 205 -7.57 -13.92 7.35
N GLY A 206 -7.77 -13.22 8.48
CA GLY A 206 -7.80 -11.76 8.51
C GLY A 206 -6.47 -11.11 8.12
N LEU A 207 -5.32 -11.68 8.51
CA LEU A 207 -4.01 -11.15 8.12
C LEU A 207 -3.75 -11.30 6.61
N LEU A 208 -4.20 -12.40 6.01
CA LEU A 208 -3.90 -12.75 4.63
C LEU A 208 -4.96 -12.30 3.62
N HIS A 209 -6.08 -11.72 4.06
CA HIS A 209 -7.21 -11.40 3.20
C HIS A 209 -6.84 -10.52 1.99
N ASP A 210 -5.86 -9.63 2.17
CA ASP A 210 -5.39 -8.67 1.17
C ASP A 210 -3.97 -8.97 0.65
N ILE A 211 -3.45 -10.19 0.86
CA ILE A 211 -2.05 -10.56 0.56
C ILE A 211 -1.68 -10.37 -0.91
N GLY A 212 -2.66 -10.43 -1.82
CA GLY A 212 -2.46 -10.20 -3.26
C GLY A 212 -2.05 -8.76 -3.63
N LYS A 213 -2.13 -7.81 -2.69
CA LYS A 213 -1.62 -6.44 -2.84
C LYS A 213 -0.13 -6.31 -2.47
N ALA A 214 0.50 -7.35 -1.91
CA ALA A 214 1.93 -7.37 -1.62
C ALA A 214 2.78 -7.34 -2.90
N THR A 215 2.29 -7.98 -3.97
CA THR A 215 2.99 -8.07 -5.26
C THR A 215 2.74 -6.86 -6.15
N ASP A 216 3.74 -6.45 -6.94
CA ASP A 216 3.61 -5.31 -7.84
C ASP A 216 2.63 -5.54 -8.99
N SER A 217 2.11 -4.43 -9.51
CA SER A 217 1.06 -4.28 -10.54
C SER A 217 1.40 -4.84 -11.93
N GLY A 218 2.39 -5.74 -12.04
CA GLY A 218 2.81 -6.39 -13.29
C GLY A 218 2.23 -7.80 -13.49
N VAL A 219 1.47 -8.31 -12.51
CA VAL A 219 0.77 -9.59 -12.63
C VAL A 219 -0.60 -9.36 -13.24
N GLU A 220 -0.91 -10.08 -14.32
CA GLU A 220 -2.19 -10.02 -15.03
C GLU A 220 -3.28 -10.66 -14.14
N GLY A 221 -4.29 -9.87 -13.72
CA GLY A 221 -5.38 -10.34 -12.85
C GLY A 221 -5.79 -9.31 -11.79
N SER A 222 -6.91 -9.54 -11.09
CA SER A 222 -7.28 -8.71 -9.94
C SER A 222 -6.38 -9.04 -8.73
N HIS A 223 -6.21 -8.11 -7.79
CA HIS A 223 -5.46 -8.40 -6.55
C HIS A 223 -6.06 -9.59 -5.77
N VAL A 224 -7.35 -9.84 -5.92
CA VAL A 224 -8.02 -11.00 -5.33
C VAL A 224 -7.53 -12.30 -5.98
N ASP A 225 -7.49 -12.36 -7.32
CA ASP A 225 -7.00 -13.54 -8.05
C ASP A 225 -5.55 -13.86 -7.67
N VAL A 226 -4.71 -12.84 -7.62
CA VAL A 226 -3.31 -12.97 -7.21
C VAL A 226 -3.20 -13.48 -5.77
N GLY A 227 -4.02 -12.95 -4.86
CA GLY A 227 -4.06 -13.41 -3.47
C GLY A 227 -4.48 -14.87 -3.35
N VAL A 228 -5.51 -15.29 -4.08
CA VAL A 228 -5.97 -16.69 -4.13
C VAL A 228 -4.88 -17.62 -4.67
N ASP A 229 -4.19 -17.23 -5.73
CA ASP A 229 -3.11 -18.02 -6.31
C ASP A 229 -1.91 -18.12 -5.38
N LEU A 230 -1.55 -17.04 -4.68
CA LEU A 230 -0.52 -17.05 -3.64
C LEU A 230 -0.90 -17.99 -2.49
N ALA A 231 -2.12 -17.87 -1.97
CA ALA A 231 -2.62 -18.72 -0.88
C ALA A 231 -2.60 -20.21 -1.27
N LYS A 232 -3.04 -20.56 -2.49
CA LYS A 232 -2.94 -21.91 -3.03
C LYS A 232 -1.49 -22.38 -3.17
N LYS A 233 -0.61 -21.54 -3.75
CA LYS A 233 0.81 -21.85 -3.95
C LYS A 233 1.52 -22.19 -2.64
N TYR A 234 1.18 -21.49 -1.56
CA TYR A 234 1.76 -21.71 -0.23
C TYR A 234 0.93 -22.67 0.65
N HIS A 235 -0.04 -23.38 0.06
CA HIS A 235 -0.82 -24.43 0.72
C HIS A 235 -1.61 -23.93 1.94
N GLU A 236 -2.13 -22.71 1.86
CA GLU A 236 -3.07 -22.19 2.85
C GLU A 236 -4.39 -22.98 2.87
N SER A 237 -5.10 -22.91 3.99
CA SER A 237 -6.36 -23.64 4.16
C SER A 237 -7.48 -23.10 3.26
N ALA A 238 -8.50 -23.92 3.01
CA ALA A 238 -9.68 -23.52 2.24
C ALA A 238 -10.35 -22.27 2.82
N VAL A 239 -10.37 -22.13 4.16
CA VAL A 239 -10.92 -20.97 4.85
C VAL A 239 -10.15 -19.68 4.50
N VAL A 240 -8.82 -19.72 4.51
CA VAL A 240 -7.99 -18.56 4.15
C VAL A 240 -8.18 -18.19 2.67
N ILE A 241 -8.22 -19.19 1.79
CA ILE A 241 -8.45 -18.97 0.36
C ILE A 241 -9.83 -18.36 0.12
N ASP A 242 -10.87 -18.85 0.80
CA ASP A 242 -12.24 -18.33 0.71
C ASP A 242 -12.33 -16.90 1.26
N SER A 243 -11.67 -16.60 2.38
CA SER A 243 -11.59 -15.23 2.93
C SER A 243 -10.98 -14.22 1.94
N ILE A 244 -10.03 -14.64 1.11
CA ILE A 244 -9.48 -13.79 0.04
C ILE A 244 -10.49 -13.69 -1.12
N ALA A 245 -11.03 -14.84 -1.56
CA ALA A 245 -11.94 -14.91 -2.71
C ALA A 245 -13.29 -14.20 -2.50
N ALA A 246 -13.73 -14.06 -1.25
CA ALA A 246 -14.96 -13.37 -0.87
C ALA A 246 -14.99 -11.87 -1.24
N TYR A 247 -13.83 -11.27 -1.53
CA TYR A 247 -13.72 -9.90 -2.00
C TYR A 247 -13.97 -9.74 -3.51
N HIS A 248 -14.07 -10.83 -4.26
CA HIS A 248 -14.48 -10.77 -5.66
C HIS A 248 -15.99 -10.46 -5.75
N GLU A 249 -16.39 -9.56 -6.65
CA GLU A 249 -17.80 -9.28 -6.88
C GLU A 249 -18.57 -10.56 -7.23
N GLY A 250 -19.64 -10.83 -6.48
CA GLY A 250 -20.54 -11.97 -6.71
C GLY A 250 -20.21 -13.26 -5.94
N ASN A 251 -19.08 -13.34 -5.23
CA ASN A 251 -18.79 -14.46 -4.34
C ASN A 251 -19.43 -14.26 -2.96
N GLN A 252 -20.02 -15.34 -2.43
CA GLN A 252 -20.49 -15.38 -1.05
C GLN A 252 -19.55 -16.26 -0.23
N PRO A 253 -19.17 -15.84 1.00
CA PRO A 253 -18.36 -16.66 1.89
C PRO A 253 -18.97 -18.05 2.12
N GLU A 254 -18.16 -19.10 2.00
CA GLU A 254 -18.58 -20.47 2.30
C GLU A 254 -18.42 -20.78 3.80
N PHE A 255 -17.43 -20.15 4.44
CA PHE A 255 -17.09 -20.39 5.85
C PHE A 255 -17.48 -19.21 6.75
N ILE A 256 -17.85 -19.52 8.00
CA ILE A 256 -18.16 -18.50 9.02
C ILE A 256 -16.99 -17.54 9.21
N ILE A 257 -15.76 -18.06 9.31
CA ILE A 257 -14.55 -17.22 9.43
C ILE A 257 -14.41 -16.25 8.25
N SER A 258 -14.77 -16.66 7.03
CA SER A 258 -14.70 -15.82 5.85
C SER A 258 -15.74 -14.69 5.88
N GLU A 259 -16.93 -14.95 6.42
CA GLU A 259 -17.91 -13.91 6.74
C GLU A 259 -17.38 -12.95 7.84
N LEU A 260 -16.72 -13.48 8.88
CA LEU A 260 -16.13 -12.67 9.94
C LEU A 260 -15.03 -11.75 9.44
N VAL A 261 -14.20 -12.22 8.50
CA VAL A 261 -13.18 -11.37 7.85
C VAL A 261 -13.87 -10.22 7.09
N ALA A 262 -14.92 -10.50 6.32
CA ALA A 262 -15.66 -9.47 5.60
C ALA A 262 -16.34 -8.44 6.53
N VAL A 263 -16.83 -8.89 7.69
CA VAL A 263 -17.38 -8.00 8.73
C VAL A 263 -16.28 -7.16 9.37
N ALA A 264 -15.15 -7.78 9.75
CA ALA A 264 -14.01 -7.10 10.35
C ALA A 264 -13.43 -6.02 9.43
N GLU A 265 -13.31 -6.30 8.14
CA GLU A 265 -12.90 -5.32 7.12
C GLU A 265 -13.82 -4.12 7.07
N LYS A 266 -15.14 -4.34 6.98
CA LYS A 266 -16.13 -3.26 6.97
C LYS A 266 -16.02 -2.39 8.23
N ILE A 267 -15.77 -3.00 9.39
CA ILE A 267 -15.55 -2.27 10.65
C ILE A 267 -14.26 -1.45 10.61
N ALA A 268 -13.17 -2.00 10.05
CA ALA A 268 -11.88 -1.32 9.94
C ALA A 268 -11.96 -0.08 9.02
N ILE A 269 -12.57 -0.23 7.83
CA ILE A 269 -12.67 0.85 6.83
C ILE A 269 -13.70 1.94 7.20
N SER A 270 -14.76 1.60 7.93
CA SER A 270 -15.87 2.54 8.22
C SER A 270 -15.55 3.56 9.33
N ARG A 271 -14.32 3.58 9.85
CA ARG A 271 -13.95 4.47 10.94
C ARG A 271 -13.72 5.91 10.44
N PRO A 272 -14.23 6.93 11.17
CA PRO A 272 -13.92 8.31 10.84
C PRO A 272 -12.41 8.57 10.82
N GLY A 273 -11.86 8.96 9.67
CA GLY A 273 -10.42 9.21 9.48
C GLY A 273 -9.60 8.02 8.99
N ALA A 274 -10.16 6.81 8.92
CA ALA A 274 -9.54 5.64 8.28
C ALA A 274 -9.47 5.78 6.76
N TYR A 275 -10.50 6.39 6.17
CA TYR A 275 -10.61 6.62 4.74
C TYR A 275 -10.33 8.09 4.41
N SER A 276 -9.29 8.35 3.61
CA SER A 276 -9.04 9.69 3.06
C SER A 276 -9.30 9.70 1.56
N ASP A 277 -10.55 9.97 1.17
CA ASP A 277 -10.94 10.20 -0.23
C ASP A 277 -10.02 11.23 -0.91
N SER A 278 -9.46 12.16 -0.14
CA SER A 278 -8.59 13.22 -0.66
C SER A 278 -7.20 12.73 -1.09
N LEU A 279 -6.63 11.71 -0.45
CA LEU A 279 -5.32 11.18 -0.83
C LEU A 279 -5.43 10.24 -2.03
N GLU A 280 -6.43 9.36 -2.04
CA GLU A 280 -6.67 8.44 -3.15
C GLU A 280 -7.00 9.20 -4.45
N SER A 281 -7.93 10.16 -4.39
CA SER A 281 -8.23 11.03 -5.52
C SER A 281 -6.97 11.76 -6.01
N PHE A 282 -6.09 12.16 -5.07
CA PHE A 282 -4.85 12.83 -5.42
C PHE A 282 -3.85 11.90 -6.12
N VAL A 283 -3.66 10.67 -5.66
CA VAL A 283 -2.78 9.67 -6.31
C VAL A 283 -3.31 9.27 -7.68
N HIS A 284 -4.61 8.95 -7.78
CA HIS A 284 -5.25 8.63 -9.06
C HIS A 284 -5.16 9.78 -10.06
N ARG A 285 -5.24 11.03 -9.59
CA ARG A 285 -5.03 12.20 -10.43
C ARG A 285 -3.60 12.29 -10.98
N LEU A 286 -2.58 12.03 -10.15
CA LEU A 286 -1.19 12.05 -10.61
C LEU A 286 -0.92 10.96 -11.64
N ASP A 287 -1.38 9.73 -11.36
CA ASP A 287 -1.26 8.59 -12.28
C ASP A 287 -2.00 8.85 -13.61
N SER A 288 -3.21 9.42 -13.55
CA SER A 288 -3.97 9.83 -14.75
C SER A 288 -3.22 10.89 -15.56
N LEU A 289 -2.60 11.87 -14.89
CA LEU A 289 -1.84 12.94 -15.54
C LEU A 289 -0.63 12.37 -16.31
N GLU A 290 0.08 11.41 -15.73
CA GLU A 290 1.19 10.72 -16.39
C GLU A 290 0.70 9.84 -17.52
N LYS A 291 -0.35 9.04 -17.35
CA LYS A 291 -0.94 8.20 -18.41
C LYS A 291 -1.40 9.00 -19.63
N ILE A 292 -2.05 10.14 -19.41
CA ILE A 292 -2.43 11.06 -20.50
C ILE A 292 -1.19 11.52 -21.26
N THR A 293 -0.11 11.82 -20.53
CA THR A 293 1.12 12.37 -21.11
C THR A 293 1.98 11.29 -21.80
N ASP A 294 2.03 10.09 -21.25
CA ASP A 294 2.74 8.92 -21.80
C ASP A 294 2.02 8.33 -23.03
N SER A 295 0.75 8.70 -23.26
CA SER A 295 0.01 8.27 -24.45
C SER A 295 0.49 8.89 -25.78
N PHE A 296 1.37 9.89 -25.72
CA PHE A 296 1.96 10.51 -26.91
C PHE A 296 3.16 9.69 -27.39
N GLU A 297 3.19 9.30 -28.67
CA GLU A 297 4.25 8.46 -29.22
C GLU A 297 5.65 9.07 -29.09
N GLU A 298 5.73 10.40 -29.14
CA GLU A 298 6.97 11.17 -29.04
C GLU A 298 7.56 11.19 -27.62
N VAL A 299 6.77 10.80 -26.62
CA VAL A 299 7.14 10.77 -25.21
C VAL A 299 7.81 9.45 -24.89
N LYS A 300 9.00 9.52 -24.29
CA LYS A 300 9.68 8.34 -23.73
C LYS A 300 9.11 8.02 -22.35
N LYS A 301 8.92 9.05 -21.54
CA LYS A 301 8.35 8.97 -20.19
C LYS A 301 7.96 10.35 -19.66
N SER A 302 6.98 10.41 -18.78
CA SER A 302 6.56 11.62 -18.07
C SER A 302 6.53 11.42 -16.56
N TYR A 303 6.59 12.54 -15.82
CA TYR A 303 6.66 12.57 -14.37
C TYR A 303 5.86 13.74 -13.81
N ALA A 304 4.82 13.46 -13.04
CA ALA A 304 4.06 14.46 -12.32
C ALA A 304 4.84 14.87 -11.06
N ILE A 305 5.37 16.09 -11.08
CA ILE A 305 6.20 16.67 -10.02
C ILE A 305 5.46 17.83 -9.32
N GLN A 306 5.98 18.24 -8.16
CA GLN A 306 5.39 19.29 -7.33
C GLN A 306 3.89 19.07 -7.03
N ALA A 307 3.56 17.86 -6.53
CA ALA A 307 2.18 17.50 -6.23
C ALA A 307 1.23 17.69 -7.44
N GLY A 308 1.71 17.38 -8.65
CA GLY A 308 0.95 17.45 -9.90
C GLY A 308 0.81 18.86 -10.48
N ARG A 309 1.52 19.86 -9.96
CA ARG A 309 1.55 21.23 -10.51
C ARG A 309 2.52 21.39 -11.67
N GLU A 310 3.41 20.43 -11.88
CA GLU A 310 4.25 20.38 -13.07
C GLU A 310 4.29 18.94 -13.61
N ILE A 311 4.21 18.78 -14.93
CA ILE A 311 4.44 17.52 -15.63
C ILE A 311 5.72 17.67 -16.46
N ARG A 312 6.72 16.86 -16.13
CA ARG A 312 8.00 16.84 -16.82
C ARG A 312 8.03 15.70 -17.81
N VAL A 313 8.35 16.01 -19.05
CA VAL A 313 8.20 15.10 -20.19
C VAL A 313 9.55 14.89 -20.82
N ILE A 314 10.01 13.64 -20.86
CA ILE A 314 11.24 13.25 -21.54
C ILE A 314 10.89 12.83 -22.96
N ALA A 315 11.24 13.67 -23.93
CA ALA A 315 10.98 13.41 -25.34
C ALA A 315 12.02 12.43 -25.93
N LYS A 316 11.62 11.63 -26.92
CA LYS A 316 12.54 10.80 -27.70
C LYS A 316 13.39 11.68 -28.62
N PRO A 317 14.70 11.83 -28.36
CA PRO A 317 15.51 12.85 -29.04
C PRO A 317 15.74 12.60 -30.54
N ASN A 318 15.59 11.34 -30.97
CA ASN A 318 15.75 10.92 -32.37
C ASN A 318 14.46 11.10 -33.20
N GLU A 319 13.32 11.29 -32.54
CA GLU A 319 11.99 11.40 -33.18
C GLU A 319 11.44 12.84 -33.10
N VAL A 320 11.97 13.65 -32.18
CA VAL A 320 11.51 15.01 -31.88
C VAL A 320 12.60 16.03 -32.18
N SER A 321 12.31 17.05 -32.98
CA SER A 321 13.13 18.25 -33.15
C SER A 321 12.80 19.32 -32.10
N ASP A 322 13.64 20.35 -31.96
CA ASP A 322 13.39 21.43 -30.99
C ASP A 322 12.07 22.17 -31.26
N ALA A 323 11.70 22.36 -32.53
CA ALA A 323 10.42 22.94 -32.91
C ALA A 323 9.24 22.02 -32.56
N GLN A 324 9.39 20.71 -32.77
CA GLN A 324 8.39 19.72 -32.40
C GLN A 324 8.25 19.58 -30.88
N ALA A 325 9.31 19.78 -30.09
CA ALA A 325 9.21 19.78 -28.63
C ALA A 325 8.31 20.92 -28.11
N ILE A 326 8.37 22.09 -28.75
CA ILE A 326 7.44 23.20 -28.45
C ILE A 326 6.01 22.80 -28.79
N ALA A 327 5.77 22.19 -29.96
CA ALA A 327 4.44 21.72 -30.34
C ALA A 327 3.92 20.63 -29.39
N LEU A 328 4.77 19.67 -29.01
CA LEU A 328 4.46 18.59 -28.08
C LEU A 328 4.02 19.14 -26.72
N SER A 329 4.72 20.13 -26.17
CA SER A 329 4.34 20.78 -24.92
C SER A 329 2.92 21.39 -24.97
N ARG A 330 2.54 21.97 -26.11
CA ARG A 330 1.20 22.54 -26.32
C ARG A 330 0.13 21.46 -26.47
N ASN A 331 0.44 20.39 -27.20
CA ASN A 331 -0.50 19.29 -27.42
C ASN A 331 -0.79 18.55 -26.11
N ILE A 332 0.24 18.28 -25.31
CA ILE A 332 0.10 17.68 -23.97
C ILE A 332 -0.76 18.58 -23.08
N LYS A 333 -0.46 19.89 -23.04
CA LYS A 333 -1.26 20.87 -22.29
C LYS A 333 -2.75 20.82 -22.68
N GLN A 334 -3.05 20.81 -23.97
CA GLN A 334 -4.44 20.76 -24.47
C GLN A 334 -5.14 19.46 -24.10
N LYS A 335 -4.46 18.32 -24.21
CA LYS A 335 -5.04 17.01 -23.88
C LYS A 335 -5.36 16.89 -22.39
N ILE A 336 -4.46 17.38 -21.54
CA ILE A 336 -4.69 17.45 -20.08
C ILE A 336 -5.90 18.34 -19.78
N GLU A 337 -6.00 19.52 -20.41
CA GLU A 337 -7.15 20.43 -20.24
C GLU A 337 -8.48 19.81 -20.69
N SER A 338 -8.48 18.93 -21.70
CA SER A 338 -9.70 18.29 -22.20
C SER A 338 -10.13 17.05 -21.41
N GLU A 339 -9.17 16.25 -20.94
CA GLU A 339 -9.44 14.94 -20.34
C GLU A 339 -9.49 14.96 -18.81
N MET A 340 -8.93 16.00 -18.18
CA MET A 340 -8.78 16.05 -16.73
C MET A 340 -9.19 17.41 -16.16
N LYS A 341 -10.07 17.39 -15.14
CA LYS A 341 -10.38 18.59 -14.35
C LYS A 341 -9.32 18.77 -13.26
N TYR A 342 -8.51 19.82 -13.36
CA TYR A 342 -7.47 20.13 -12.38
C TYR A 342 -7.68 21.50 -11.72
N PRO A 343 -7.65 21.61 -10.38
CA PRO A 343 -7.67 22.90 -9.71
C PRO A 343 -6.31 23.60 -9.83
N GLY A 344 -6.27 24.70 -10.59
CA GLY A 344 -5.06 25.52 -10.77
C GLY A 344 -4.35 25.28 -12.10
N HIS A 345 -3.09 25.72 -12.20
CA HIS A 345 -2.29 25.59 -13.40
C HIS A 345 -1.32 24.43 -13.29
N ILE A 346 -1.23 23.62 -14.36
CA ILE A 346 -0.21 22.60 -14.54
C ILE A 346 0.83 23.15 -15.52
N LYS A 347 2.08 23.20 -15.10
CA LYS A 347 3.20 23.56 -15.96
C LYS A 347 3.66 22.34 -16.74
N VAL A 348 3.74 22.43 -18.06
CA VAL A 348 4.26 21.36 -18.92
C VAL A 348 5.68 21.69 -19.31
N THR A 349 6.64 20.84 -18.91
CA THR A 349 8.06 21.02 -19.24
C THR A 349 8.50 19.85 -20.12
N VAL A 350 8.79 20.11 -21.40
CA VAL A 350 9.36 19.08 -22.31
C VAL A 350 10.87 19.22 -22.35
N ILE A 351 11.55 18.11 -22.09
CA ILE A 351 13.02 18.01 -22.10
C ILE A 351 13.42 17.07 -23.23
N ARG A 352 14.23 17.60 -24.15
CA ARG A 352 14.89 16.83 -25.19
C ARG A 352 16.39 16.83 -24.90
N GLU A 353 16.97 15.66 -24.67
CA GLU A 353 18.40 15.53 -24.36
C GLU A 353 19.07 14.56 -25.32
N VAL A 354 20.13 15.02 -26.00
CA VAL A 354 21.05 14.18 -26.78
C VAL A 354 22.38 14.18 -26.05
N ARG A 355 22.94 12.99 -25.78
CA ARG A 355 24.25 12.84 -25.14
C ARG A 355 25.23 12.21 -26.12
N SER A 356 26.34 12.90 -26.39
CA SER A 356 27.47 12.38 -27.14
C SER A 356 28.70 12.41 -26.24
N VAL A 357 29.43 11.31 -26.16
CA VAL A 357 30.58 11.15 -25.26
C VAL A 357 31.79 10.71 -26.10
N GLU A 358 32.90 11.42 -25.98
CA GLU A 358 34.17 11.13 -26.65
C GLU A 358 35.31 11.15 -25.63
N TYR A 359 36.32 10.31 -25.84
CA TYR A 359 37.47 10.19 -24.94
C TYR A 359 38.74 10.65 -25.64
N ALA A 360 39.41 11.67 -25.08
CA ALA A 360 40.74 12.08 -25.51
C ALA A 360 41.82 11.18 -24.89
N LYS A 361 42.92 10.97 -25.62
CA LYS A 361 44.05 10.13 -25.21
C LYS A 361 45.12 10.93 -24.51
#